data_AF-A0A946P4C4-F1
#
_entry.id   AF-A0A946P4C4-F1
#
_cell.length_a   1.000
_cell.length_b   1.000
_cell.length_c   1.000
_cell.angle_alpha   90.00
_cell.angle_beta   90.00
_cell.angle_gamma   90.00
#
_symmetry.space_group_name_H-M   'P 1'
#
loop_
_entity.id
_entity.type
_entity.pdbx_description
1 polymer ?
#
loop_
_entity_poly.entity_id
_entity_poly.type
_entity_poly.pdbx_seq_one_letter_code
_entity_poly.pdbx_strand_id
1 'polypeptide(L)' 'LFLPGLWLFAFAVDHIWAAGIGLLWPVGRLLYALGYYKAPEKRTIGLFISMPPIYIFVVGALIAFAMKVFEQL' A
#
# COMPACT_ATOMS: atom_id res chain seq x y z
N LEU A 1 -5.81 2.05 -6.46
CA LEU A 1 -4.90 2.69 -5.47
C LEU A 1 -3.65 1.86 -5.21
N PHE A 2 -3.78 0.57 -4.83
CA PHE A 2 -2.62 -0.26 -4.52
C PHE A 2 -1.56 -0.34 -5.63
N LEU A 3 -1.90 -0.86 -6.83
CA LEU A 3 -0.91 -1.08 -7.89
C LEU A 3 -0.23 0.22 -8.36
N PRO A 4 -0.97 1.31 -8.69
CA PRO A 4 -0.32 2.57 -9.05
C PRO A 4 0.55 3.13 -7.93
N GLY A 5 0.10 3.08 -6.66
CA GLY A 5 0.90 3.52 -5.53
C GLY A 5 2.18 2.70 -5.38
N LEU A 6 2.08 1.37 -5.45
CA LEU A 6 3.22 0.45 -5.37
C LEU A 6 4.25 0.76 -6.45
N TRP A 7 3.82 0.95 -7.70
CA TRP A 7 4.74 1.27 -8.80
C TRP A 7 5.42 2.62 -8.64
N LEU A 8 4.66 3.64 -8.23
CA LEU A 8 5.22 4.97 -7.96
C LEU A 8 6.24 4.92 -6.81
N PHE A 9 5.93 4.20 -5.73
CA PHE A 9 6.86 4.02 -4.62
C PHE A 9 8.11 3.21 -5.03
N ALA A 10 7.93 2.13 -5.80
CA ALA A 10 9.06 1.34 -6.31
C ALA A 10 10.01 2.16 -7.18
N PHE A 11 9.45 3.06 -7.99
CA PHE A 11 10.21 3.95 -8.86
C PHE A 11 10.87 5.11 -8.10
N ALA A 12 10.15 5.72 -7.16
CA ALA A 12 10.60 6.92 -6.48
C ALA A 12 11.45 6.66 -5.23
N VAL A 13 11.25 5.51 -4.56
CA VAL A 13 11.88 5.16 -3.28
C VAL A 13 12.76 3.93 -3.44
N ASP A 14 12.16 2.73 -3.49
CA ASP A 14 12.89 1.47 -3.62
C ASP A 14 11.96 0.30 -3.96
N HIS A 15 12.40 -0.56 -4.88
CA HIS A 15 11.61 -1.68 -5.38
C HIS A 15 11.55 -2.88 -4.42
N ILE A 16 12.58 -3.11 -3.59
CA ILE A 16 12.61 -4.20 -2.60
C ILE A 16 11.63 -3.89 -1.47
N TRP A 17 11.63 -2.65 -0.96
CA TRP A 17 10.66 -2.19 0.03
C TRP A 17 9.23 -2.19 -0.52
N ALA A 18 9.04 -1.77 -1.78
CA ALA A 18 7.73 -1.86 -2.44
C ALA A 18 7.20 -3.29 -2.48
N ALA A 19 8.05 -4.26 -2.84
CA ALA A 19 7.66 -5.67 -2.88
C ALA A 19 7.33 -6.20 -1.48
N GLY A 20 8.21 -5.97 -0.50
CA GLY A 20 8.05 -6.44 0.87
C GLY A 20 6.76 -5.93 1.55
N ILE A 21 6.53 -4.62 1.49
CA ILE A 21 5.31 -4.00 2.06
C ILE A 21 4.08 -4.40 1.24
N GLY A 22 4.25 -4.57 -0.07
CA GLY A 22 3.20 -4.93 -1.00
C GLY A 22 2.55 -6.27 -0.69
N LEU A 23 3.30 -7.24 -0.13
CA LEU A 23 2.79 -8.55 0.27
C LEU A 23 1.70 -8.50 1.34
N LEU A 24 1.67 -7.46 2.18
CA LEU A 24 0.65 -7.30 3.22
C LEU A 24 -0.75 -7.06 2.63
N TRP A 25 -0.81 -6.39 1.48
CA TRP A 25 -2.08 -6.03 0.84
C TRP A 25 -2.92 -7.23 0.38
N PRO A 26 -2.41 -8.18 -0.44
CA PRO A 26 -3.19 -9.34 -0.87
C PRO A 26 -3.59 -10.23 0.30
N VAL A 27 -2.73 -10.38 1.33
CA VAL A 27 -3.06 -11.11 2.57
C VAL A 27 -4.25 -10.44 3.28
N GLY A 28 -4.20 -9.12 3.47
CA GLY A 28 -5.32 -8.37 4.04
C GLY A 28 -6.61 -8.48 3.21
N ARG A 29 -6.50 -8.49 1.87
CA ARG A 29 -7.65 -8.67 0.98
C ARG A 29 -8.26 -10.07 1.05
N LEU A 30 -7.44 -11.10 1.17
CA LEU A 30 -7.92 -12.45 1.40
C LEU A 30 -8.66 -12.56 2.73
N LEU A 31 -8.07 -12.03 3.81
CA LEU A 31 -8.71 -12.01 5.14
C LEU A 31 -10.00 -11.19 5.15
N TYR A 32 -10.05 -10.08 4.40
CA TYR A 32 -11.26 -9.27 4.25
C TYR A 32 -12.38 -10.09 3.61
N ALA A 33 -12.09 -10.77 2.49
CA ALA A 33 -13.08 -11.57 1.77
C ALA A 33 -13.57 -12.76 2.63
N LEU A 34 -12.64 -13.52 3.22
CA LEU A 34 -12.97 -14.65 4.09
C LEU A 34 -13.77 -14.21 5.33
N GLY A 35 -13.46 -13.05 5.91
CA GLY A 35 -14.22 -12.47 7.00
C GLY A 35 -15.63 -12.09 6.56
N TYR A 36 -15.74 -11.38 5.45
CA TYR A 36 -17.03 -10.91 4.92
C TYR A 36 -17.98 -12.05 4.55
N TYR A 37 -17.47 -13.15 3.98
CA TYR A 37 -18.28 -14.34 3.71
C TYR A 37 -18.84 -14.99 4.96
N LYS A 38 -18.18 -14.84 6.11
CA LYS A 38 -18.67 -15.36 7.39
C LYS A 38 -19.69 -14.43 8.04
N ALA A 39 -19.40 -13.14 8.07
CA ALA A 39 -20.30 -12.10 8.56
C ALA A 39 -19.80 -10.71 8.12
N PRO A 40 -20.70 -9.74 7.83
CA PRO A 40 -20.30 -8.41 7.38
C PRO A 40 -19.30 -7.70 8.31
N GLU A 41 -19.41 -7.89 9.62
CA GLU A 41 -18.60 -7.22 10.64
C GLU A 41 -17.16 -7.75 10.69
N LYS A 42 -16.93 -9.00 10.25
CA LYS A 42 -15.62 -9.67 10.31
C LYS A 42 -14.63 -9.22 9.23
N ARG A 43 -15.08 -8.42 8.26
CA ARG A 43 -14.20 -7.85 7.21
C ARG A 43 -13.18 -6.86 7.75
N THR A 44 -13.44 -6.29 8.92
CA THR A 44 -12.71 -5.17 9.51
C THR A 44 -11.23 -5.48 9.74
N ILE A 45 -10.89 -6.70 10.16
CA ILE A 45 -9.49 -7.12 10.38
C ILE A 45 -8.72 -7.09 9.06
N GLY A 46 -9.27 -7.70 8.01
CA GLY A 46 -8.65 -7.67 6.68
C GLY A 46 -8.55 -6.26 6.10
N LEU A 47 -9.53 -5.41 6.39
CA LEU A 47 -9.48 -3.99 6.01
C LEU A 47 -8.28 -3.29 6.66
N PHE A 48 -8.10 -3.42 7.97
CA PHE A 48 -6.99 -2.80 8.70
C PHE A 48 -5.61 -3.31 8.27
N ILE A 49 -5.49 -4.56 7.81
CA ILE A 49 -4.23 -5.09 7.27
C ILE A 49 -3.97 -4.55 5.85
N SER A 50 -5.01 -4.45 5.02
CA SER A 50 -4.88 -4.02 3.62
C SER A 50 -4.71 -2.52 3.42
N MET A 51 -5.05 -1.70 4.40
CA MET A 51 -5.02 -0.23 4.31
C MET A 51 -3.62 0.38 4.40
N PRO A 52 -2.76 0.04 5.40
CA PRO A 52 -1.45 0.66 5.59
C PRO A 52 -0.53 0.65 4.36
N PRO A 53 -0.41 -0.46 3.59
CA PRO A 53 0.46 -0.47 2.41
C PRO A 53 0.10 0.62 1.38
N ILE A 54 -1.20 0.91 1.22
CA ILE A 54 -1.65 1.96 0.28
C ILE A 54 -1.17 3.33 0.75
N TYR A 55 -1.32 3.64 2.04
CA TYR A 55 -0.89 4.93 2.59
C TYR A 55 0.62 5.10 2.53
N ILE A 56 1.37 4.05 2.88
CA ILE A 56 2.84 4.05 2.80
C ILE A 56 3.29 4.34 1.37
N PHE A 57 2.69 3.69 0.38
CA PHE A 57 3.07 3.89 -1.01
C PHE A 57 2.71 5.27 -1.55
N VAL A 58 1.49 5.75 -1.29
CA VAL A 58 1.06 7.05 -1.79
C VAL A 58 1.84 8.19 -1.14
N VAL A 59 1.96 8.19 0.19
CA VAL A 59 2.66 9.24 0.93
C VAL A 59 4.17 9.17 0.66
N GLY A 60 4.75 7.96 0.66
CA GLY A 60 6.17 7.77 0.37
C GLY A 60 6.56 8.23 -1.03
N ALA A 61 5.76 7.88 -2.05
CA ALA A 61 6.00 8.36 -3.41
C ALA A 61 5.86 9.88 -3.50
N LEU A 62 4.85 10.47 -2.87
CA LEU A 62 4.63 11.92 -2.87
C LEU A 62 5.83 12.67 -2.26
N ILE A 63 6.32 12.23 -1.11
CA ILE A 63 7.48 12.84 -0.44
C ILE A 63 8.72 12.72 -1.34
N ALA A 64 8.98 11.53 -1.90
CA ALA A 64 10.15 11.30 -2.74
C ALA A 64 10.15 12.17 -4.01
N PHE A 65 9.01 12.27 -4.69
CA PHE A 65 8.89 13.16 -5.84
C PHE A 65 9.02 14.63 -5.46
N ALA A 66 8.41 15.06 -4.35
CA ALA A 66 8.55 16.44 -3.87
C ALA A 66 10.02 16.80 -3.62
N MET A 67 10.77 15.96 -2.90
CA MET A 67 12.20 16.16 -2.66
C MET A 67 12.98 16.27 -3.98
N LYS A 68 12.71 15.38 -4.93
CA LYS A 68 13.38 15.38 -6.24
C LYS A 68 13.11 16.63 -7.07
N VAL A 69 11.93 17.23 -6.96
CA VAL A 69 11.61 18.50 -7.61
C VAL A 69 12.37 19.66 -6.96
N PHE A 70 12.46 19.70 -5.62
CA PHE A 70 13.20 20.75 -4.92
C PHE A 70 14.71 20.71 -5.20
N GLU A 71 15.30 19.52 -5.36
CA GLU A 71 16.72 19.36 -5.71
C GLU A 71 17.06 19.84 -7.14
N GLN A 72 16.05 19.97 -8.00
CA GLN A 72 16.22 20.38 -9.41
C GLN A 72 16.04 21.89 -9.64
N LEU A 73 15.65 22.64 -8.61
CA LEU A 73 15.48 24.10 -8.63
C LEU A 73 16.74 24.81 -8.13
#